data_AF-A0A0J9S371-F1
#
_entry.id   AF-A0A0J9S371-F1
#
_cell.length_a   1.000
_cell.length_b   1.000
_cell.length_c   1.000
_cell.angle_alpha   90.00
_cell.angle_beta   90.00
_cell.angle_gamma   90.00
#
_symmetry.space_group_name_H-M   'P 1'
#
loop_
_entity.id
_entity.type
_entity.pdbx_description
1 polymer ?
#
loop_
_entity_poly.entity_id
_entity_poly.type
_entity_poly.pdbx_seq_one_letter_code
_entity_poly.pdbx_strand_id
1 'polypeptide(L)'
;MGTEGKTEQLVLCEKVCYIILNLNIINLFGSRLSSDKFCSYMSFWLYNYATKIPNFPDRIEKFYNALNTIISNPQSKIKNCTLKNYKINKIEFNNYQILYELLEVYEYIENKIKSKDDPKINLYCQYIKENFSLYHRIKNNCATDSSCNKYEELDKFKGKFKDPNVLNLICERCDYEIISCEQISNVEDDVPCLREKGNSILYLIFGNNTEEVIQVLLKLTIISAPILALFVILFKVNIFFLKM
;
A
#
# COMPACT_ATOMS: atom_id res chain seq x y z
N MET A 1 27.89 -17.84 -9.72
CA MET A 1 26.50 -17.48 -10.08
C MET A 1 25.57 -18.57 -9.56
N GLY A 2 24.68 -18.26 -8.62
CA GLY A 2 23.85 -19.27 -7.92
C GLY A 2 22.66 -19.79 -8.75
N THR A 3 22.45 -21.10 -8.72
CA THR A 3 21.34 -21.82 -9.38
C THR A 3 19.99 -21.55 -8.72
N GLU A 4 19.96 -21.34 -7.42
CA GLU A 4 18.77 -21.17 -6.58
C GLU A 4 17.86 -20.01 -7.01
N GLY A 5 18.39 -18.79 -7.13
CA GLY A 5 17.60 -17.62 -7.52
C GLY A 5 17.02 -17.70 -8.94
N LYS A 6 17.61 -18.50 -9.84
CA LYS A 6 17.04 -18.75 -11.18
C LYS A 6 15.81 -19.65 -11.09
N THR A 7 15.87 -20.69 -10.27
CA THR A 7 14.76 -21.61 -10.02
C THR A 7 13.57 -20.87 -9.40
N GLU A 8 13.80 -20.07 -8.35
CA GLU A 8 12.73 -19.30 -7.71
C GLU A 8 12.06 -18.30 -8.65
N GLN A 9 12.84 -17.65 -9.51
CA GLN A 9 12.30 -16.73 -10.51
C GLN A 9 11.44 -17.45 -11.55
N LEU A 10 11.86 -18.63 -12.01
CA LEU A 10 11.08 -19.43 -12.95
C LEU A 10 9.74 -19.85 -12.32
N VAL A 11 9.77 -20.35 -11.08
CA VAL A 11 8.57 -20.73 -10.33
C VAL A 11 7.63 -19.53 -10.16
N LEU A 12 8.16 -18.35 -9.85
CA LEU A 12 7.35 -17.13 -9.76
C LEU A 12 6.74 -16.78 -11.12
N CYS A 13 7.52 -16.87 -12.21
CA CYS A 13 7.05 -16.61 -13.56
C CYS A 13 5.87 -17.54 -13.91
N GLU A 14 6.03 -18.84 -13.73
CA GLU A 14 4.99 -19.85 -14.02
C GLU A 14 3.69 -19.56 -13.25
N LYS A 15 3.79 -19.24 -11.96
CA LYS A 15 2.62 -18.89 -11.13
C LYS A 15 1.91 -17.64 -11.64
N VAL A 16 2.66 -16.59 -11.97
CA VAL A 16 2.10 -15.33 -12.47
C VAL A 16 1.48 -15.53 -13.85
N CYS A 17 2.14 -16.27 -14.75
CA CYS A 17 1.64 -16.62 -16.07
C CYS A 17 0.34 -17.41 -16.00
N TYR A 18 0.27 -18.39 -15.09
CA TYR A 18 -0.96 -19.16 -14.87
C TYR A 18 -2.12 -18.25 -14.46
N ILE A 19 -1.87 -17.31 -13.54
CA ILE A 19 -2.86 -16.31 -13.13
C ILE A 19 -3.29 -15.45 -14.32
N ILE A 20 -2.35 -14.91 -15.10
CA ILE A 20 -2.68 -14.04 -16.24
C ILE A 20 -3.53 -14.77 -17.29
N LEU A 21 -3.21 -16.03 -17.58
CA LEU A 21 -3.85 -16.80 -18.65
C LEU A 21 -5.18 -17.44 -18.23
N ASN A 22 -5.34 -17.78 -16.95
CA ASN A 22 -6.47 -18.59 -16.49
C ASN A 22 -7.41 -17.86 -15.53
N LEU A 23 -6.95 -16.81 -14.85
CA LEU A 23 -7.77 -16.12 -13.85
C LEU A 23 -8.80 -15.20 -14.53
N ASN A 24 -10.08 -15.55 -14.39
CA ASN A 24 -11.17 -14.67 -14.79
C ASN A 24 -11.57 -13.76 -13.62
N ILE A 25 -11.07 -12.53 -13.64
CA ILE A 25 -11.30 -11.51 -12.59
C ILE A 25 -12.80 -11.27 -12.37
N ILE A 26 -13.60 -11.22 -13.43
CA ILE A 26 -15.05 -10.99 -13.35
C ILE A 26 -15.72 -12.15 -12.59
N ASN A 27 -15.31 -13.38 -12.82
CA ASN A 27 -15.88 -14.53 -12.12
C ASN A 27 -15.55 -14.53 -10.62
N LEU A 28 -14.37 -14.05 -10.24
CA LEU A 28 -13.91 -14.08 -8.85
C LEU A 28 -14.38 -12.88 -8.02
N PHE A 29 -14.40 -11.69 -8.64
CA PHE A 29 -14.62 -10.43 -7.93
C PHE A 29 -15.85 -9.67 -8.45
N GLY A 30 -16.55 -10.21 -9.46
CA GLY A 30 -17.62 -9.49 -10.15
C GLY A 30 -17.09 -8.22 -10.83
N SER A 31 -17.99 -7.26 -11.06
CA SER A 31 -17.64 -5.92 -11.54
C SER A 31 -16.94 -5.05 -10.46
N ARG A 32 -16.70 -5.58 -9.26
CA ARG A 32 -16.12 -4.82 -8.14
C ARG A 32 -14.61 -4.61 -8.27
N LEU A 33 -13.93 -5.42 -9.09
CA LEU A 33 -12.51 -5.29 -9.36
C LEU A 33 -12.27 -5.14 -10.86
N SER A 34 -11.88 -3.95 -11.27
CA SER A 34 -11.46 -3.68 -12.64
C SER A 34 -10.05 -4.23 -12.89
N SER A 35 -9.73 -4.50 -14.16
CA SER A 35 -8.44 -5.08 -14.52
C SER A 35 -7.25 -4.19 -14.15
N ASP A 36 -7.38 -2.87 -14.25
CA ASP A 36 -6.36 -1.91 -13.82
C ASP A 36 -6.09 -2.00 -12.32
N LYS A 37 -7.14 -2.06 -11.48
CA LYS A 37 -7.00 -2.24 -10.03
C LYS A 37 -6.37 -3.59 -9.69
N PHE A 38 -6.80 -4.67 -10.34
CA PHE A 38 -6.17 -5.97 -10.20
C PHE A 38 -4.67 -5.89 -10.49
N CYS A 39 -4.28 -5.17 -11.54
CA CYS A 39 -2.89 -5.05 -11.96
C CYS A 39 -2.05 -4.17 -11.06
N SER A 40 -2.64 -3.14 -10.46
CA SER A 40 -2.00 -2.40 -9.37
C SER A 40 -1.69 -3.33 -8.21
N TYR A 41 -2.68 -4.06 -7.69
CA TYR A 41 -2.47 -5.01 -6.59
C TYR A 41 -1.46 -6.11 -6.95
N MET A 42 -1.54 -6.63 -8.18
CA MET A 42 -0.60 -7.63 -8.67
C MET A 42 0.81 -7.08 -8.76
N SER A 43 0.99 -5.83 -9.18
CA SER A 43 2.29 -5.16 -9.25
C SER A 43 2.92 -5.04 -7.86
N PHE A 44 2.15 -4.60 -6.86
CA PHE A 44 2.59 -4.52 -5.47
C PHE A 44 3.00 -5.89 -4.92
N TRP A 45 2.12 -6.88 -5.06
CA TRP A 45 2.39 -8.24 -4.59
C TRP A 45 3.65 -8.81 -5.25
N LEU A 46 3.73 -8.69 -6.57
CA LEU A 46 4.83 -9.21 -7.36
C LEU A 46 6.14 -8.57 -6.95
N TYR A 47 6.18 -7.25 -6.78
CA TYR A 47 7.38 -6.53 -6.38
C TYR A 47 7.85 -6.90 -4.97
N ASN A 48 6.90 -7.06 -4.04
CA ASN A 48 7.19 -7.49 -2.67
C ASN A 48 7.84 -8.88 -2.63
N TYR A 49 7.40 -9.81 -3.48
CA TYR A 49 7.96 -11.15 -3.58
C TYR A 49 9.29 -11.16 -4.34
N ALA A 50 9.32 -10.53 -5.51
CA ALA A 50 10.47 -10.35 -6.38
C ALA A 50 11.72 -9.85 -5.65
N THR A 51 11.55 -8.82 -4.81
CA THR A 51 12.65 -8.19 -4.05
C THR A 51 13.31 -9.10 -3.02
N LYS A 52 12.71 -10.26 -2.71
CA LYS A 52 13.26 -11.25 -1.78
C LYS A 52 14.06 -12.36 -2.46
N ILE A 53 13.94 -12.49 -3.79
CA ILE A 53 14.63 -13.54 -4.55
C ILE A 53 16.12 -13.17 -4.71
N PRO A 54 17.06 -14.08 -4.39
CA PRO A 54 18.49 -13.82 -4.55
C PRO A 54 18.88 -13.46 -5.99
N ASN A 55 19.66 -12.39 -6.17
CA ASN A 55 20.12 -11.90 -7.49
C ASN A 55 18.97 -11.51 -8.45
N PHE A 56 17.75 -11.34 -7.94
CA PHE A 56 16.62 -10.88 -8.74
C PHE A 56 16.74 -9.42 -9.21
N PRO A 57 17.32 -8.47 -8.43
CA PRO A 57 17.50 -7.09 -8.90
C PRO A 57 18.19 -6.99 -10.27
N ASP A 58 19.15 -7.86 -10.57
CA ASP A 58 19.87 -7.88 -11.85
C ASP A 58 19.01 -8.32 -13.05
N ARG A 59 17.85 -8.93 -12.78
CA ARG A 59 16.98 -9.57 -13.78
C ARG A 59 15.54 -9.07 -13.75
N ILE A 60 15.22 -8.13 -12.85
CA ILE A 60 13.86 -7.62 -12.63
C ILE A 60 13.26 -7.02 -13.91
N GLU A 61 14.03 -6.25 -14.68
CA GLU A 61 13.51 -5.60 -15.88
C GLU A 61 13.11 -6.62 -16.95
N LYS A 62 13.97 -7.60 -17.24
CA LYS A 62 13.67 -8.69 -18.18
C LYS A 62 12.44 -9.50 -17.74
N PHE A 63 12.30 -9.73 -16.43
CA PHE A 63 11.17 -10.44 -15.86
C PHE A 63 9.84 -9.71 -16.08
N TYR A 64 9.77 -8.43 -15.71
CA TYR A 64 8.56 -7.63 -15.89
C TYR A 64 8.22 -7.45 -17.37
N ASN A 65 9.22 -7.29 -18.25
CA ASN A 65 9.00 -7.24 -19.69
C ASN A 65 8.36 -8.53 -20.21
N ALA A 66 8.87 -9.70 -19.81
CA ALA A 66 8.29 -10.99 -20.21
C ALA A 66 6.84 -11.15 -19.74
N LEU A 67 6.54 -10.81 -18.49
CA LEU A 67 5.17 -10.87 -17.97
C LEU A 67 4.21 -9.92 -18.70
N ASN A 68 4.66 -8.69 -18.99
CA ASN A 68 3.86 -7.72 -19.73
C ASN A 68 3.62 -8.14 -21.19
N THR A 69 4.57 -8.83 -21.83
CA THR A 69 4.34 -9.47 -23.13
C THR A 69 3.23 -10.53 -23.04
N ILE A 70 3.21 -11.34 -21.99
CA ILE A 70 2.19 -12.38 -21.79
C ILE A 70 0.82 -11.76 -21.51
N ILE A 71 0.74 -10.70 -20.70
CA ILE A 71 -0.51 -9.97 -20.43
C ILE A 71 -1.09 -9.35 -21.70
N SER A 72 -0.21 -8.82 -22.57
CA SER A 72 -0.60 -8.23 -23.84
C SER A 72 -1.06 -9.26 -24.88
N ASN A 73 -0.90 -10.56 -24.62
CA ASN A 73 -1.33 -11.62 -25.51
C ASN A 73 -2.87 -11.61 -25.67
N PRO A 74 -3.42 -11.77 -26.89
CA PRO A 74 -4.87 -11.87 -27.11
C PRO A 74 -5.58 -12.94 -26.26
N GLN A 75 -4.89 -14.04 -25.92
CA GLN A 75 -5.41 -15.13 -25.08
C GLN A 75 -5.49 -14.78 -23.59
N SER A 76 -4.77 -13.74 -23.14
CA SER A 76 -4.83 -13.27 -21.76
C SER A 76 -6.27 -12.93 -21.36
N LYS A 77 -6.69 -13.43 -20.20
CA LYS A 77 -7.99 -13.09 -19.61
C LYS A 77 -7.99 -11.74 -18.91
N ILE A 78 -6.80 -11.19 -18.67
CA ILE A 78 -6.59 -9.88 -18.08
C ILE A 78 -6.31 -8.88 -19.21
N LYS A 79 -7.19 -7.90 -19.39
CA LYS A 79 -7.06 -6.84 -20.41
C LYS A 79 -6.68 -5.51 -19.77
N ASN A 80 -6.05 -4.62 -20.54
CA ASN A 80 -5.69 -3.27 -20.09
C ASN A 80 -4.88 -3.26 -18.79
N CYS A 81 -3.85 -4.10 -18.75
CA CYS A 81 -3.06 -4.35 -17.58
C CYS A 81 -1.58 -4.22 -17.91
N THR A 82 -0.84 -3.51 -17.07
CA THR A 82 0.61 -3.43 -17.14
C THR A 82 1.17 -3.59 -15.74
N LEU A 83 1.99 -4.62 -15.54
CA LEU A 83 2.68 -4.82 -14.28
C LEU A 83 3.81 -3.80 -14.14
N LYS A 84 3.78 -3.07 -13.02
CA LYS A 84 4.72 -2.00 -12.70
C LYS A 84 5.94 -2.57 -11.97
N ASN A 85 7.11 -2.41 -12.58
CA ASN A 85 8.38 -2.49 -11.87
C ASN A 85 8.66 -1.13 -11.24
N TYR A 86 8.59 -1.01 -9.92
CA TYR A 86 8.70 0.28 -9.23
C TYR A 86 10.11 0.89 -9.29
N LYS A 87 11.15 0.08 -9.54
CA LYS A 87 12.55 0.54 -9.66
C LYS A 87 13.01 1.42 -8.46
N ILE A 88 12.63 1.02 -7.25
CA ILE A 88 12.94 1.66 -5.96
C ILE A 88 13.44 0.63 -4.93
N ASN A 89 14.14 1.04 -3.89
CA ASN A 89 14.63 0.08 -2.91
C ASN A 89 13.49 -0.48 -2.03
N LYS A 90 13.79 -1.47 -1.18
CA LYS A 90 12.76 -2.15 -0.38
C LYS A 90 12.09 -1.23 0.66
N ILE A 91 12.86 -0.37 1.30
CA ILE A 91 12.35 0.55 2.33
C ILE A 91 11.41 1.57 1.69
N GLU A 92 11.87 2.16 0.60
CA GLU A 92 11.10 3.05 -0.28
C GLU A 92 9.79 2.42 -0.75
N PHE A 93 9.86 1.18 -1.24
CA PHE A 93 8.68 0.43 -1.67
C PHE A 93 7.69 0.17 -0.53
N ASN A 94 8.16 -0.19 0.67
CA ASN A 94 7.27 -0.42 1.81
C ASN A 94 6.53 0.86 2.20
N ASN A 95 7.22 1.99 2.22
CA ASN A 95 6.62 3.31 2.47
C ASN A 95 5.56 3.66 1.43
N TYR A 96 5.88 3.45 0.14
CA TYR A 96 4.95 3.64 -0.98
C TYR A 96 3.71 2.74 -0.86
N GLN A 97 3.90 1.46 -0.48
CA GLN A 97 2.83 0.50 -0.27
C GLN A 97 1.86 0.92 0.84
N ILE A 98 2.36 1.41 1.96
CA ILE A 98 1.52 1.84 3.09
C ILE A 98 0.61 3.01 2.67
N LEU A 99 1.16 4.02 1.97
CA LEU A 99 0.37 5.15 1.47
C LEU A 99 -0.70 4.70 0.46
N TYR A 100 -0.32 3.81 -0.46
CA TYR A 100 -1.25 3.22 -1.42
C TYR A 100 -2.40 2.48 -0.73
N GLU A 101 -2.08 1.65 0.26
CA GLU A 101 -3.07 0.87 1.01
C GLU A 101 -4.06 1.78 1.73
N LEU A 102 -3.60 2.84 2.40
CA LEU A 102 -4.52 3.80 3.00
C LEU A 102 -5.45 4.43 1.95
N LEU A 103 -4.92 4.88 0.81
CA LEU A 103 -5.74 5.52 -0.24
C LEU A 103 -6.86 4.60 -0.73
N GLU A 104 -6.56 3.31 -0.89
CA GLU A 104 -7.52 2.28 -1.32
C GLU A 104 -8.58 1.99 -0.26
N VAL A 105 -8.20 1.93 1.02
CA VAL A 105 -9.13 1.56 2.09
C VAL A 105 -9.79 2.76 2.76
N TYR A 106 -9.40 4.00 2.40
CA TYR A 106 -9.87 5.18 3.12
C TYR A 106 -11.39 5.34 3.07
N GLU A 107 -12.06 5.08 1.95
CA GLU A 107 -13.53 5.20 1.89
C GLU A 107 -14.23 4.26 2.88
N TYR A 108 -13.69 3.04 3.03
CA TYR A 108 -14.18 2.10 4.05
C TYR A 108 -13.92 2.65 5.45
N ILE A 109 -12.71 3.13 5.72
CA ILE A 109 -12.34 3.73 7.01
C ILE A 109 -13.22 4.95 7.32
N GLU A 110 -13.46 5.81 6.34
CA GLU A 110 -14.27 7.01 6.44
C GLU A 110 -15.69 6.67 6.88
N ASN A 111 -16.31 5.67 6.25
CA ASN A 111 -17.63 5.19 6.65
C ASN A 111 -17.64 4.61 8.07
N LYS A 112 -16.53 3.99 8.48
CA LYS A 112 -16.36 3.42 9.82
C LYS A 112 -16.23 4.48 10.90
N ILE A 113 -15.43 5.53 10.68
CA ILE A 113 -15.28 6.63 11.64
C ILE A 113 -16.51 7.56 11.69
N LYS A 114 -17.31 7.61 10.62
CA LYS A 114 -18.63 8.28 10.62
C LYS A 114 -19.62 7.59 11.57
N SER A 115 -19.54 6.27 11.69
CA SER A 115 -20.35 5.44 12.60
C SER A 115 -19.75 5.47 14.01
N LYS A 116 -20.32 6.28 14.92
CA LYS A 116 -19.82 6.46 16.30
C LYS A 116 -19.76 5.16 17.11
N ASP A 117 -20.50 4.12 16.70
CA ASP A 117 -20.62 2.86 17.42
C ASP A 117 -19.63 1.78 16.93
N ASP A 118 -18.73 2.07 15.98
CA ASP A 118 -17.75 1.06 15.57
C ASP A 118 -16.68 0.87 16.67
N PRO A 119 -16.55 -0.32 17.26
CA PRO A 119 -15.62 -0.56 18.37
C PRO A 119 -14.14 -0.42 17.97
N LYS A 120 -13.84 -0.29 16.67
CA LYS A 120 -12.49 -0.14 16.13
C LYS A 120 -12.16 1.31 15.73
N ILE A 121 -13.00 2.29 16.06
CA ILE A 121 -12.78 3.70 15.69
C ILE A 121 -11.36 4.19 16.04
N ASN A 122 -10.88 3.88 17.25
CA ASN A 122 -9.53 4.27 17.69
C ASN A 122 -8.43 3.68 16.82
N LEU A 123 -8.58 2.42 16.38
CA LEU A 123 -7.62 1.77 15.48
C LEU A 123 -7.59 2.45 14.11
N TYR A 124 -8.76 2.78 13.56
CA TYR A 124 -8.85 3.49 12.28
C TYR A 124 -8.24 4.89 12.36
N CYS A 125 -8.53 5.62 13.43
CA CYS A 125 -7.97 6.95 13.68
C CYS A 125 -6.45 6.90 13.82
N GLN A 126 -5.93 5.96 14.60
CA GLN A 126 -4.49 5.73 14.73
C GLN A 126 -3.84 5.43 13.37
N TYR A 127 -4.46 4.56 12.57
CA TYR A 127 -3.97 4.24 11.22
C TYR A 127 -3.88 5.48 10.32
N ILE A 128 -4.89 6.35 10.35
CA ILE A 128 -4.89 7.62 9.62
C ILE A 128 -3.72 8.50 10.11
N LYS A 129 -3.60 8.72 11.42
CA LYS A 129 -2.56 9.57 12.00
C LYS A 129 -1.15 9.09 11.65
N GLU A 130 -0.88 7.80 11.77
CA GLU A 130 0.42 7.20 11.43
C GLU A 130 0.77 7.40 9.95
N ASN A 131 -0.22 7.30 9.05
CA ASN A 131 -0.02 7.54 7.62
C ASN A 131 0.22 9.03 7.30
N PHE A 132 -0.42 9.96 8.01
CA PHE A 132 -0.10 11.39 7.91
C PHE A 132 1.35 11.65 8.32
N SER A 133 1.81 11.06 9.43
CA SER A 133 3.22 11.16 9.83
C SER A 133 4.17 10.53 8.81
N LEU A 134 3.80 9.39 8.22
CA LEU A 134 4.59 8.73 7.18
C LEU A 134 4.71 9.59 5.91
N TYR A 135 3.60 10.19 5.46
CA TYR A 135 3.59 11.12 4.32
C TYR A 135 4.63 12.22 4.50
N HIS A 136 4.64 12.87 5.67
CA HIS A 136 5.58 13.95 5.98
C HIS A 136 7.03 13.50 6.07
N ARG A 137 7.29 12.33 6.65
CA ARG A 137 8.65 11.74 6.67
C ARG A 137 9.17 11.48 5.25
N ILE A 138 8.32 10.89 4.39
CA ILE A 138 8.69 10.64 2.99
C ILE A 138 8.94 11.96 2.29
N LYS A 139 8.01 12.92 2.39
CA LYS A 139 8.13 14.24 1.74
C LYS A 139 9.39 15.00 2.17
N ASN A 140 9.75 14.97 3.46
CA ASN A 140 10.99 15.60 3.95
C ASN A 140 12.23 14.94 3.35
N ASN A 141 12.28 13.60 3.29
CA ASN A 141 13.36 12.88 2.62
C ASN A 141 13.41 13.25 1.11
N CYS A 142 12.25 13.41 0.49
CA CYS A 142 12.10 13.77 -0.92
C CYS A 142 12.56 15.19 -1.26
N ALA A 143 12.42 16.14 -0.33
CA ALA A 143 12.94 17.49 -0.53
C ALA A 143 14.47 17.51 -0.73
N THR A 144 15.16 16.48 -0.25
CA THR A 144 16.60 16.31 -0.41
C THR A 144 17.00 15.32 -1.53
N ASP A 145 16.04 14.62 -2.15
CA ASP A 145 16.31 13.61 -3.17
C ASP A 145 15.29 13.62 -4.34
N SER A 146 15.80 13.89 -5.54
CA SER A 146 15.05 13.87 -6.81
C SER A 146 14.44 12.51 -7.19
N SER A 147 14.84 11.42 -6.54
CA SER A 147 14.30 10.07 -6.74
C SER A 147 12.79 9.97 -6.43
N CYS A 148 12.28 10.93 -5.65
CA CYS A 148 10.89 10.96 -5.22
C CYS A 148 9.85 11.38 -6.27
N ASN A 149 10.28 11.86 -7.44
CA ASN A 149 9.38 12.14 -8.57
C ASN A 149 8.59 10.91 -9.04
N LYS A 150 8.90 9.72 -8.52
CA LYS A 150 8.25 8.44 -8.83
C LYS A 150 7.07 8.09 -7.90
N TYR A 151 6.85 8.83 -6.81
CA TYR A 151 5.81 8.54 -5.81
C TYR A 151 4.49 9.27 -6.13
N GLU A 152 3.79 8.83 -7.17
CA GLU A 152 2.45 9.32 -7.54
C GLU A 152 1.45 9.31 -6.35
N GLU A 153 1.67 8.40 -5.41
CA GLU A 153 0.90 8.22 -4.18
C GLU A 153 1.01 9.42 -3.25
N LEU A 154 2.13 10.15 -3.25
CA LEU A 154 2.25 11.41 -2.49
C LEU A 154 1.30 12.48 -3.05
N ASP A 155 1.19 12.59 -4.37
CA ASP A 155 0.28 13.53 -5.02
C ASP A 155 -1.18 13.14 -4.78
N LYS A 156 -1.51 11.85 -4.86
CA LYS A 156 -2.85 11.34 -4.53
C LYS A 156 -3.21 11.57 -3.07
N PHE A 157 -2.26 11.31 -2.17
CA PHE A 157 -2.41 11.57 -0.73
C PHE A 157 -2.68 13.04 -0.47
N LYS A 158 -1.82 13.92 -1.00
CA LYS A 158 -2.01 15.38 -0.94
C LYS A 158 -3.36 15.79 -1.49
N GLY A 159 -3.72 15.31 -2.68
CA GLY A 159 -4.97 15.63 -3.36
C GLY A 159 -6.20 15.33 -2.51
N LYS A 160 -6.18 14.21 -1.79
CA LYS A 160 -7.28 13.74 -0.93
C LYS A 160 -7.30 14.42 0.43
N PHE A 161 -6.16 14.51 1.10
CA PHE A 161 -6.07 14.93 2.49
C PHE A 161 -5.79 16.42 2.68
N LYS A 162 -5.64 17.19 1.60
CA LYS A 162 -5.75 18.66 1.64
C LYS A 162 -7.18 19.16 1.64
N ASP A 163 -8.17 18.31 1.32
CA ASP A 163 -9.57 18.70 1.28
C ASP A 163 -10.04 19.03 2.71
N PRO A 164 -10.51 20.27 2.97
CA PRO A 164 -10.98 20.68 4.29
C PRO A 164 -12.13 19.80 4.83
N ASN A 165 -13.00 19.27 3.98
CA ASN A 165 -14.11 18.42 4.41
C ASN A 165 -13.60 17.07 4.95
N VAL A 166 -12.62 16.49 4.26
CA VAL A 166 -11.96 15.24 4.66
C VAL A 166 -11.20 15.46 5.98
N LEU A 167 -10.46 16.55 6.08
CA LEU A 167 -9.70 16.90 7.30
C LEU A 167 -10.61 17.16 8.50
N ASN A 168 -11.67 17.96 8.32
CA ASN A 168 -12.61 18.27 9.39
C ASN A 168 -13.29 17.01 9.90
N LEU A 169 -13.73 16.12 8.99
CA LEU A 169 -14.30 14.83 9.37
C LEU A 169 -13.32 14.01 10.23
N ILE A 170 -12.07 13.88 9.79
CA ILE A 170 -11.04 13.14 10.56
C ILE A 170 -10.86 13.79 11.93
N CYS A 171 -10.70 15.11 12.01
CA CYS A 171 -10.45 15.82 13.26
C CYS A 171 -11.61 15.74 14.25
N GLU A 172 -12.85 15.76 13.76
CA GLU A 172 -14.05 15.62 14.58
C GLU A 172 -14.27 14.19 15.06
N ARG A 173 -14.00 13.19 14.21
CA ARG A 173 -14.30 11.78 14.53
C ARG A 173 -13.19 11.06 15.27
N CYS A 174 -11.97 11.56 15.15
CA CYS A 174 -10.79 10.99 15.81
C CYS A 174 -10.29 11.84 16.98
N ASP A 175 -11.03 12.89 17.37
CA ASP A 175 -10.61 13.85 18.39
C ASP A 175 -9.20 14.38 18.14
N TYR A 176 -8.91 14.74 16.88
CA TYR A 176 -7.63 15.32 16.48
C TYR A 176 -7.72 16.83 16.29
N GLU A 177 -6.57 17.47 16.45
CA GLU A 177 -6.31 18.85 16.07
C GLU A 177 -5.21 18.92 15.01
N ILE A 178 -5.33 19.92 14.14
CA ILE A 178 -4.36 20.24 13.11
C ILE A 178 -3.21 21.00 13.76
N ILE A 179 -1.99 20.53 13.51
CA ILE A 179 -0.74 21.18 13.91
C ILE A 179 0.19 21.33 12.71
N SER A 180 1.12 22.26 12.80
CA SER A 180 2.23 22.34 11.84
C SER A 180 3.15 21.13 11.97
N CYS A 181 3.76 20.72 10.87
CA CYS A 181 4.70 19.61 10.81
C CYS A 181 6.16 20.01 11.09
N GLU A 182 6.43 21.22 11.61
CA GLU A 182 7.79 21.74 11.88
C GLU A 182 8.72 20.77 12.66
N GLN A 183 8.16 19.90 13.51
CA GLN A 183 8.95 18.90 14.24
C GLN A 183 9.32 17.66 13.39
N ILE A 184 8.72 17.49 12.22
CA ILE A 184 8.78 16.29 11.36
C ILE A 184 9.33 16.63 9.97
N SER A 185 9.07 17.85 9.47
CA SER A 185 9.41 18.31 8.12
C SER A 185 9.72 19.81 8.14
N ASN A 186 10.76 20.21 7.41
CA ASN A 186 11.09 21.62 7.17
C ASN A 186 10.44 22.17 5.88
N VAL A 187 9.60 21.38 5.23
CA VAL A 187 8.95 21.68 3.94
C VAL A 187 7.53 22.21 4.17
N GLU A 188 7.11 23.21 3.40
CA GLU A 188 5.78 23.85 3.45
C GLU A 188 4.63 22.84 3.62
N ASP A 189 3.74 23.10 4.58
CA ASP A 189 2.65 22.21 5.00
C ASP A 189 1.49 22.21 3.98
N ASP A 190 1.60 21.38 2.94
CA ASP A 190 0.52 21.16 1.96
C ASP A 190 -0.54 20.14 2.41
N VAL A 191 -0.22 19.37 3.45
CA VAL A 191 -1.12 18.54 4.25
C VAL A 191 -0.73 18.79 5.71
N PRO A 192 -1.67 19.03 6.64
CA PRO A 192 -1.30 19.26 8.04
C PRO A 192 -0.78 18.00 8.75
N CYS A 193 -0.22 18.17 9.95
CA CYS A 193 0.01 17.08 10.89
C CYS A 193 -1.17 16.96 11.86
N LEU A 194 -1.39 15.76 12.42
CA LEU A 194 -2.51 15.46 13.32
C LEU A 194 -2.00 15.16 14.73
N ARG A 195 -2.59 15.79 15.74
CA ARG A 195 -2.34 15.54 17.17
C ARG A 195 -3.64 15.21 17.88
N GLU A 196 -3.58 14.36 18.92
CA GLU A 196 -4.74 14.07 19.77
C GLU A 196 -5.12 15.28 20.62
N LYS A 197 -6.42 15.58 20.70
CA LYS A 197 -6.98 16.62 21.58
C LYS A 197 -7.02 16.09 23.00
N GLY A 198 -6.26 16.72 23.90
CA GLY A 198 -6.30 16.45 25.33
C GLY A 198 -5.38 15.30 25.80
N ASN A 199 -4.74 15.51 26.95
CA ASN A 199 -3.79 14.65 27.66
C ASN A 199 -2.44 14.35 26.98
N SER A 200 -1.59 15.39 27.05
CA SER A 200 -0.11 15.33 27.07
C SER A 200 0.47 14.16 27.91
N ILE A 201 -0.24 13.70 28.96
CA ILE A 201 0.23 12.64 29.87
C ILE A 201 0.22 11.24 29.24
N LEU A 202 -0.80 10.88 28.44
CA LEU A 202 -0.83 9.58 27.76
C LEU A 202 0.25 9.49 26.67
N TYR A 203 0.48 10.60 25.96
CA TYR A 203 1.57 10.77 25.00
C TYR A 203 2.96 10.67 25.65
N LEU A 204 3.11 11.10 26.91
CA LEU A 204 4.33 10.95 27.70
C LEU A 204 4.53 9.53 28.27
N ILE A 205 3.46 8.77 28.51
CA ILE A 205 3.50 7.41 29.07
C ILE A 205 3.68 6.35 27.97
N PHE A 206 3.01 6.51 26.83
CA PHE A 206 3.04 5.57 25.70
C PHE A 206 3.83 6.13 24.50
N GLY A 207 4.86 6.92 24.78
CA GLY A 207 5.71 7.58 23.77
C GLY A 207 5.98 6.67 22.58
N ASN A 208 5.76 7.23 21.38
CA ASN A 208 5.75 6.58 20.07
C ASN A 208 6.77 5.45 19.92
N ASN A 209 6.38 4.22 20.26
CA ASN A 209 7.19 3.04 19.99
C ASN A 209 6.93 2.63 18.54
N THR A 210 7.97 2.72 17.72
CA THR A 210 7.96 2.33 16.30
C THR A 210 7.47 0.89 16.10
N GLU A 211 7.64 0.02 17.09
CA GLU A 211 7.11 -1.35 17.10
C GLU A 211 5.59 -1.41 17.28
N GLU A 212 4.97 -0.51 18.05
CA GLU A 212 3.51 -0.44 18.18
C GLU A 212 2.87 0.08 16.90
N VAL A 213 3.48 1.07 16.25
CA VAL A 213 3.07 1.56 14.92
C VAL A 213 3.14 0.43 13.89
N ILE A 214 4.26 -0.30 13.83
CA ILE A 214 4.39 -1.47 12.93
C ILE A 214 3.34 -2.55 13.25
N GLN A 215 3.09 -2.83 14.53
CA GLN A 215 2.07 -3.80 14.97
C GLN A 215 0.65 -3.34 14.60
N VAL A 216 0.34 -2.05 14.68
CA VAL A 216 -0.97 -1.48 14.33
C VAL A 216 -1.15 -1.49 12.81
N LEU A 217 -0.16 -1.04 12.04
CA LEU A 217 -0.14 -1.14 10.58
C LEU A 217 -0.27 -2.60 10.10
N LEU A 218 0.42 -3.55 10.75
CA LEU A 218 0.31 -4.99 10.46
C LEU A 218 -1.05 -5.57 10.85
N LYS A 219 -1.65 -5.13 11.96
CA LYS A 219 -3.00 -5.57 12.37
C LYS A 219 -4.08 -5.02 11.45
N LEU A 220 -3.94 -3.79 10.95
CA LEU A 220 -4.90 -3.18 10.03
C LEU A 220 -4.77 -3.70 8.60
N THR A 221 -3.57 -3.99 8.10
CA THR A 221 -3.41 -4.68 6.80
C THR A 221 -4.06 -6.06 6.75
N ILE A 222 -4.26 -6.71 7.91
CA ILE A 222 -5.04 -7.96 8.02
C ILE A 222 -6.57 -7.71 8.03
N ILE A 223 -7.01 -6.50 8.40
CA ILE A 223 -8.42 -6.17 8.69
C ILE A 223 -9.06 -5.27 7.61
N SER A 224 -8.29 -4.43 6.91
CA SER A 224 -8.82 -3.37 6.06
C SER A 224 -8.97 -3.82 4.60
N ALA A 225 -10.23 -3.82 4.17
CA ALA A 225 -10.79 -4.17 2.87
C ALA A 225 -11.00 -5.68 2.62
N PRO A 226 -12.26 -6.11 2.41
CA PRO A 226 -12.56 -7.42 1.85
C PRO A 226 -11.76 -7.69 0.58
N ILE A 227 -11.43 -6.66 -0.22
CA ILE A 227 -10.70 -6.81 -1.49
C ILE A 227 -9.20 -7.05 -1.28
N LEU A 228 -8.51 -6.28 -0.43
CA LEU A 228 -7.10 -6.53 -0.09
C LEU A 228 -6.95 -7.82 0.74
N ALA A 229 -7.88 -8.09 1.66
CA ALA A 229 -7.92 -9.38 2.37
C ALA A 229 -8.23 -10.54 1.42
N LEU A 230 -9.16 -10.41 0.47
CA LEU A 230 -9.40 -11.42 -0.58
C LEU A 230 -8.21 -11.56 -1.52
N PHE A 231 -7.50 -10.49 -1.83
CA PHE A 231 -6.29 -10.53 -2.66
C PHE A 231 -5.14 -11.20 -1.90
N VAL A 232 -4.89 -10.81 -0.64
CA VAL A 232 -3.93 -11.47 0.26
C VAL A 232 -4.32 -12.93 0.47
N ILE A 233 -5.58 -13.26 0.68
CA ILE A 233 -6.06 -14.64 0.79
C ILE A 233 -5.87 -15.38 -0.53
N LEU A 234 -6.27 -14.85 -1.69
CA LEU A 234 -6.12 -15.54 -2.97
C LEU A 234 -4.65 -15.74 -3.34
N PHE A 235 -3.78 -14.77 -3.10
CA PHE A 235 -2.36 -14.92 -3.38
C PHE A 235 -1.63 -15.75 -2.32
N LYS A 236 -2.01 -15.68 -1.05
CA LYS A 236 -1.42 -16.50 0.02
C LYS A 236 -1.99 -17.91 0.06
N VAL A 237 -3.21 -18.16 -0.42
CA VAL A 237 -3.86 -19.47 -0.49
C VAL A 237 -3.59 -20.13 -1.84
N ASN A 238 -3.83 -19.49 -3.00
CA ASN A 238 -3.57 -20.14 -4.30
C ASN A 238 -2.08 -20.42 -4.54
N ILE A 239 -1.14 -19.62 -4.00
CA ILE A 239 0.30 -19.90 -4.17
C ILE A 239 0.78 -21.07 -3.30
N PHE A 240 0.12 -21.31 -2.17
CA PHE A 240 0.36 -22.47 -1.30
C PHE A 240 -0.37 -23.73 -1.79
N PHE A 241 -1.53 -23.59 -2.45
CA PHE A 241 -2.29 -24.70 -3.04
C PHE A 241 -1.88 -25.06 -4.48
N LEU A 242 -1.20 -24.18 -5.21
CA LEU A 242 -0.40 -24.53 -6.39
C LEU A 242 0.92 -25.19 -5.95
N LYS A 243 0.81 -26.28 -5.19
CA LYS A 243 1.75 -27.39 -5.32
C LYS A 243 1.33 -28.16 -6.57
N MET A 244 2.31 -28.46 -7.41
CA MET A 244 2.22 -29.30 -8.60
C MET A 244 1.29 -30.50 -8.43
#